data_AF-A0A918BG16-F1
#
_entry.id   AF-A0A918BG16-F1
#
_cell.length_a   1.000
_cell.length_b   1.000
_cell.length_c   1.000
_cell.angle_alpha   90.00
_cell.angle_beta   90.00
_cell.angle_gamma   90.00
#
_symmetry.space_group_name_H-M   'P 1'
#
loop_
_entity.id
_entity.type
_entity.pdbx_description
1 polymer ?
#
loop_
_entity_poly.entity_id
_entity_poly.type
_entity_poly.pdbx_seq_one_letter_code
_entity_poly.pdbx_strand_id
1 'polypeptide(L)'
;MCRTPHWERCLSPRLIEYGTDSGEAVDSAPEVPLPHPPAAIILEVAPVQTQTQTLTQPGADVLVAMPARSRVALPATTPPEPARAAEPPARPHENAGPHENTRPHENAGPDENTGPDDDAEPAGPAGPVGAAGAAGPGGSPAPVRTETGSPSSDLFRQYLREIGRIPLLTAAEEVELARRVEAGLFAEEKLRRTPDLDSGLALDLDRLVVMGRVAKRRLIEANLRLVVSVAKRYVGRGLTMLDLVQEGNLGLIRAVEKFDYARGYKFSTYATWWIRQAMSRALADQARTIRVPVHVVELINRVVRVQRRMLQERGYEPTPVEVAAQLDLPPERVGEVLRLAQEPVSLHAPVGEEDDVALGDLIEDGDAASPVESAAFLLLREHLEAVLSTLGERERKVVQLRYGLVDGRPRTLEEIGRIFGVTRERIRQIESKTLNKLRDHAFADQLRGYLD
;
A
#
# COMPACT_ATOMS: atom_id res chain seq x y z
N MET A 1 -3.43 -43.52 -26.30
CA MET A 1 -3.21 -44.93 -25.89
C MET A 1 -2.35 -45.59 -26.96
N CYS A 2 -1.30 -46.35 -26.58
CA CYS A 2 -0.45 -47.18 -27.46
C CYS A 2 0.35 -46.44 -28.56
N ARG A 3 1.49 -46.94 -29.07
CA ARG A 3 2.50 -47.92 -28.58
C ARG A 3 3.87 -47.60 -29.28
N THR A 4 4.97 -48.11 -28.74
CA THR A 4 6.38 -48.01 -29.23
C THR A 4 6.69 -49.14 -30.27
N PRO A 5 7.94 -49.46 -30.76
CA PRO A 5 9.31 -49.00 -30.41
C PRO A 5 10.37 -48.90 -31.57
N HIS A 6 11.67 -48.74 -31.18
CA HIS A 6 12.94 -48.94 -31.94
C HIS A 6 13.28 -47.94 -33.08
N TRP A 7 14.56 -47.56 -33.33
CA TRP A 7 15.82 -48.32 -33.34
C TRP A 7 17.05 -47.54 -32.77
N GLU A 8 18.28 -48.08 -32.89
CA GLU A 8 19.50 -47.64 -32.17
C GLU A 8 20.77 -47.63 -33.09
N ARG A 9 21.79 -46.80 -32.74
CA ARG A 9 23.18 -46.73 -33.30
C ARG A 9 23.34 -46.02 -34.67
N CYS A 10 24.48 -45.41 -35.04
CA CYS A 10 25.84 -45.44 -34.45
C CYS A 10 26.73 -44.22 -34.81
N LEU A 11 27.91 -44.12 -34.13
CA LEU A 11 29.15 -43.38 -34.46
C LEU A 11 29.26 -41.86 -34.19
N SER A 12 30.51 -41.42 -33.97
CA SER A 12 30.96 -40.12 -33.41
C SER A 12 31.84 -39.33 -34.41
N PRO A 13 32.27 -38.10 -34.06
CA PRO A 13 33.72 -37.97 -33.77
C PRO A 13 34.16 -36.92 -32.71
N ARG A 14 35.22 -37.31 -31.97
CA ARG A 14 36.34 -36.53 -31.40
C ARG A 14 36.14 -35.11 -30.80
N LEU A 15 36.50 -34.98 -29.52
CA LEU A 15 37.01 -33.73 -28.92
C LEU A 15 38.44 -33.42 -29.41
N ILE A 16 38.88 -32.18 -29.22
CA ILE A 16 40.29 -31.77 -29.18
C ILE A 16 40.52 -31.06 -27.83
N GLU A 17 41.51 -31.53 -27.07
CA GLU A 17 42.01 -30.85 -25.87
C GLU A 17 43.21 -29.97 -26.25
N TYR A 18 43.41 -28.86 -25.53
CA TYR A 18 44.67 -28.13 -25.52
C TYR A 18 45.15 -27.97 -24.07
N GLY A 19 46.33 -28.52 -23.77
CA GLY A 19 46.97 -28.44 -22.46
C GLY A 19 47.77 -27.15 -22.27
N THR A 20 48.03 -26.81 -21.01
CA THR A 20 48.87 -25.67 -20.60
C THR A 20 50.34 -26.05 -20.49
N ASP A 21 51.23 -25.15 -20.92
CA ASP A 21 52.58 -25.02 -20.35
C ASP A 21 53.02 -23.55 -20.33
N SER A 22 54.23 -23.28 -19.86
CA SER A 22 54.60 -22.12 -19.06
C SER A 22 55.57 -21.12 -19.73
N GLY A 23 55.57 -19.87 -19.23
CA GLY A 23 56.48 -18.79 -19.62
C GLY A 23 56.24 -17.52 -18.81
N GLU A 24 57.32 -16.82 -18.43
CA GLU A 24 57.30 -15.72 -17.43
C GLU A 24 57.19 -14.31 -18.05
N ALA A 25 56.51 -13.36 -17.36
CA ALA A 25 56.96 -11.95 -17.23
C ALA A 25 56.10 -11.08 -16.26
N VAL A 26 56.70 -10.73 -15.12
CA VAL A 26 56.81 -9.38 -14.48
C VAL A 26 55.57 -8.44 -14.27
N ASP A 27 55.55 -7.85 -13.06
CA ASP A 27 54.89 -6.63 -12.53
C ASP A 27 53.37 -6.55 -12.20
N SER A 28 53.10 -6.65 -10.89
CA SER A 28 52.60 -5.55 -10.05
C SER A 28 51.44 -4.67 -10.56
N ALA A 29 50.21 -5.03 -10.19
CA ALA A 29 49.06 -4.12 -10.15
C ALA A 29 48.33 -4.23 -8.80
N PRO A 30 47.73 -3.16 -8.24
CA PRO A 30 47.21 -3.15 -6.88
C PRO A 30 45.88 -3.90 -6.73
N GLU A 31 45.73 -4.60 -5.61
CA GLU A 31 44.53 -5.36 -5.25
C GLU A 31 43.41 -4.41 -4.80
N VAL A 32 42.35 -4.27 -5.62
CA VAL A 32 41.16 -3.48 -5.30
C VAL A 32 40.15 -4.36 -4.55
N PRO A 33 39.79 -4.04 -3.28
CA PRO A 33 38.84 -4.86 -2.54
C PRO A 33 37.43 -4.72 -3.13
N LEU A 34 36.84 -5.85 -3.51
CA LEU A 34 35.43 -5.92 -3.91
C LEU A 34 34.51 -5.60 -2.71
N PRO A 35 33.40 -4.88 -2.90
CA PRO A 35 32.49 -4.56 -1.82
C PRO A 35 31.83 -5.81 -1.23
N HIS A 36 31.67 -5.84 0.09
CA HIS A 36 30.96 -6.92 0.78
C HIS A 36 29.51 -7.05 0.29
N PRO A 37 28.95 -8.27 0.20
CA PRO A 37 27.53 -8.45 -0.09
C PRO A 37 26.68 -7.84 1.04
N PRO A 38 25.53 -7.23 0.74
CA PRO A 38 24.66 -6.64 1.76
C PRO A 38 24.13 -7.72 2.71
N ALA A 39 24.13 -7.42 4.00
CA ALA A 39 23.61 -8.32 5.03
C ALA A 39 22.11 -8.56 4.84
N ALA A 40 21.69 -9.82 4.82
CA ALA A 40 20.28 -10.20 4.73
C ALA A 40 19.56 -9.84 6.04
N ILE A 41 18.67 -8.85 5.99
CA ILE A 41 17.81 -8.49 7.13
C ILE A 41 16.73 -9.57 7.28
N ILE A 42 16.91 -10.45 8.26
CA ILE A 42 15.88 -11.41 8.68
C ILE A 42 14.99 -10.72 9.71
N LEU A 43 13.76 -10.38 9.31
CA LEU A 43 12.73 -9.90 10.22
C LEU A 43 12.13 -11.10 10.99
N GLU A 44 12.62 -11.34 12.20
CA GLU A 44 11.94 -12.22 13.16
C GLU A 44 10.65 -11.54 13.66
N VAL A 45 9.50 -12.04 13.21
CA VAL A 45 8.19 -11.58 13.71
C VAL A 45 7.90 -12.28 15.04
N ALA A 46 8.04 -11.55 16.14
CA ALA A 46 7.73 -12.06 17.47
C ALA A 46 6.21 -12.38 17.61
N PRO A 47 5.82 -13.54 18.17
CA PRO A 47 4.42 -13.89 18.34
C PRO A 47 3.78 -13.10 19.49
N VAL A 48 2.79 -12.28 19.17
CA VAL A 48 2.00 -11.52 20.16
C VAL A 48 1.21 -12.50 21.05
N GLN A 49 1.52 -12.53 22.35
CA GLN A 49 0.71 -13.24 23.33
C GLN A 49 -0.39 -12.33 23.88
N THR A 50 -1.64 -12.58 23.50
CA THR A 50 -2.81 -11.94 24.11
C THR A 50 -3.13 -12.60 25.45
N GLN A 51 -2.80 -11.94 26.56
CA GLN A 51 -3.22 -12.35 27.90
C GLN A 51 -4.47 -11.57 28.33
N THR A 52 -5.60 -12.26 28.42
CA THR A 52 -6.88 -11.70 28.86
C THR A 52 -6.90 -11.56 30.38
N GLN A 53 -6.71 -10.35 30.92
CA GLN A 53 -6.76 -10.11 32.37
C GLN A 53 -8.20 -10.07 32.88
N THR A 54 -8.58 -11.05 33.72
CA THR A 54 -9.85 -11.03 34.47
C THR A 54 -9.67 -10.32 35.82
N LEU A 55 -10.09 -9.06 35.89
CA LEU A 55 -10.11 -8.27 37.13
C LEU A 55 -10.93 -8.97 38.22
N THR A 56 -10.30 -9.25 39.35
CA THR A 56 -10.93 -9.82 40.56
C THR A 56 -10.65 -8.90 41.74
N GLN A 57 -11.68 -8.26 42.28
CA GLN A 57 -11.57 -7.39 43.46
C GLN A 57 -11.80 -8.18 44.76
N PRO A 58 -10.95 -8.03 45.79
CA PRO A 58 -11.30 -8.35 47.17
C PRO A 58 -12.01 -7.14 47.83
N GLY A 59 -12.89 -7.40 48.80
CA GLY A 59 -13.60 -6.36 49.55
C GLY A 59 -13.54 -6.56 51.07
N ALA A 60 -13.73 -5.48 51.83
CA ALA A 60 -13.98 -5.47 53.27
C ALA A 60 -14.73 -4.19 53.67
N ASP A 61 -15.66 -4.28 54.63
CA ASP A 61 -16.63 -3.23 54.98
C ASP A 61 -16.13 -2.20 56.01
N VAL A 62 -16.75 -1.00 56.01
CA VAL A 62 -17.34 -0.38 57.22
C VAL A 62 -18.64 0.38 56.84
N LEU A 63 -19.64 0.31 57.73
CA LEU A 63 -21.03 0.83 57.65
C LEU A 63 -21.17 2.37 57.69
N VAL A 64 -22.32 2.91 57.22
CA VAL A 64 -23.25 3.83 57.97
C VAL A 64 -24.65 3.93 57.30
N ALA A 65 -25.71 3.70 58.09
CA ALA A 65 -27.12 4.17 58.03
C ALA A 65 -28.05 4.08 56.76
N MET A 66 -29.37 4.02 57.05
CA MET A 66 -30.55 3.96 56.15
C MET A 66 -31.44 5.23 56.33
N PRO A 67 -32.71 5.40 55.83
CA PRO A 67 -33.65 4.55 55.04
C PRO A 67 -34.38 5.33 53.88
N ALA A 68 -35.55 4.99 53.27
CA ALA A 68 -36.57 3.94 53.43
C ALA A 68 -37.50 3.77 52.17
N ARG A 69 -38.16 2.60 52.05
CA ARG A 69 -39.45 2.33 51.33
C ARG A 69 -39.43 2.40 49.77
N SER A 70 -40.26 1.67 49.00
CA SER A 70 -41.36 0.72 49.34
C SER A 70 -41.51 -0.44 48.34
N ARG A 71 -42.34 -1.45 48.65
CA ARG A 71 -42.59 -2.67 47.84
C ARG A 71 -43.92 -2.63 47.06
N VAL A 72 -44.01 -3.42 45.98
CA VAL A 72 -45.11 -4.33 45.53
C VAL A 72 -44.69 -4.90 44.15
N ALA A 73 -44.97 -6.11 43.66
CA ALA A 73 -45.36 -7.46 44.13
C ALA A 73 -46.22 -8.11 43.01
N LEU A 74 -45.84 -9.30 42.52
CA LEU A 74 -46.56 -10.04 41.47
C LEU A 74 -47.68 -10.93 42.06
N PRO A 75 -48.55 -11.52 41.21
CA PRO A 75 -48.40 -12.97 40.98
C PRO A 75 -48.64 -13.41 39.52
N ALA A 76 -48.48 -14.72 39.24
CA ALA A 76 -48.66 -15.34 37.92
C ALA A 76 -49.45 -16.67 38.00
N THR A 77 -50.01 -17.13 36.87
CA THR A 77 -50.66 -18.44 36.66
C THR A 77 -50.44 -18.95 35.23
N THR A 78 -50.71 -20.24 34.95
CA THR A 78 -50.33 -20.93 33.69
C THR A 78 -51.32 -22.09 33.35
N PRO A 79 -51.11 -22.96 32.33
CA PRO A 79 -51.88 -23.09 31.08
C PRO A 79 -52.95 -24.22 31.08
N PRO A 80 -53.59 -24.56 29.93
CA PRO A 80 -53.10 -25.69 29.09
C PRO A 80 -53.31 -25.58 27.54
N GLU A 81 -52.96 -26.67 26.82
CA GLU A 81 -52.84 -26.90 25.35
C GLU A 81 -53.88 -27.97 24.84
N PRO A 82 -53.83 -28.62 23.62
CA PRO A 82 -53.52 -28.21 22.22
C PRO A 82 -54.42 -28.84 21.09
N ALA A 83 -54.27 -28.43 19.81
CA ALA A 83 -54.57 -29.18 18.54
C ALA A 83 -53.89 -28.48 17.33
N ARG A 84 -53.15 -29.08 16.36
CA ARG A 84 -53.44 -30.09 15.29
C ARG A 84 -54.53 -29.67 14.27
N ALA A 85 -54.39 -29.73 12.93
CA ALA A 85 -53.31 -30.04 11.94
C ALA A 85 -53.72 -29.41 10.54
N ALA A 86 -53.23 -29.65 9.30
CA ALA A 86 -52.34 -30.63 8.63
C ALA A 86 -51.80 -30.08 7.24
N GLU A 87 -51.24 -30.93 6.35
CA GLU A 87 -50.63 -30.66 5.02
C GLU A 87 -50.73 -31.92 4.09
N PRO A 88 -50.26 -31.99 2.80
CA PRO A 88 -50.13 -31.02 1.69
C PRO A 88 -51.07 -31.39 0.48
N PRO A 89 -50.78 -32.12 -0.66
CA PRO A 89 -49.59 -32.33 -1.57
C PRO A 89 -49.82 -32.25 -3.13
N ALA A 90 -48.72 -32.34 -3.91
CA ALA A 90 -48.54 -32.95 -5.27
C ALA A 90 -48.87 -32.23 -6.63
N ARG A 91 -48.29 -32.77 -7.75
CA ARG A 91 -48.26 -32.32 -9.18
C ARG A 91 -48.82 -33.46 -10.12
N PRO A 92 -49.03 -33.33 -11.48
CA PRO A 92 -47.95 -33.33 -12.51
C PRO A 92 -48.26 -32.68 -13.92
N HIS A 93 -47.44 -33.03 -14.93
CA HIS A 93 -47.23 -32.53 -16.32
C HIS A 93 -48.37 -32.60 -17.37
N GLU A 94 -48.25 -31.78 -18.46
CA GLU A 94 -48.40 -32.04 -19.94
C GLU A 94 -48.27 -30.66 -20.72
N ASN A 95 -48.18 -30.47 -22.06
CA ASN A 95 -47.34 -31.06 -23.14
C ASN A 95 -47.46 -30.21 -24.48
N ALA A 96 -46.74 -30.59 -25.55
CA ALA A 96 -46.82 -30.18 -26.99
C ALA A 96 -46.26 -28.82 -27.50
N GLY A 97 -45.79 -28.80 -28.77
CA GLY A 97 -45.25 -27.66 -29.56
C GLY A 97 -45.83 -27.64 -31.01
N PRO A 98 -45.14 -27.19 -32.10
CA PRO A 98 -43.73 -26.80 -32.27
C PRO A 98 -43.49 -25.48 -33.08
N HIS A 99 -42.38 -25.39 -33.85
CA HIS A 99 -41.88 -24.32 -34.76
C HIS A 99 -41.05 -23.17 -34.12
N GLU A 100 -39.97 -22.64 -34.72
CA GLU A 100 -38.98 -23.16 -35.70
C GLU A 100 -37.76 -22.20 -35.79
N ASN A 101 -36.51 -22.70 -35.86
CA ASN A 101 -35.23 -21.99 -36.19
C ASN A 101 -34.86 -20.70 -35.38
N THR A 102 -33.60 -20.39 -35.02
CA THR A 102 -32.27 -20.82 -35.49
C THR A 102 -31.23 -20.72 -34.35
N ARG A 103 -30.15 -21.52 -34.40
CA ARG A 103 -28.88 -21.39 -33.63
C ARG A 103 -27.74 -22.06 -34.43
N PRO A 104 -26.44 -21.88 -34.09
CA PRO A 104 -25.84 -20.98 -33.09
C PRO A 104 -24.79 -20.02 -33.70
N HIS A 105 -24.19 -19.16 -32.87
CA HIS A 105 -22.73 -19.01 -32.85
C HIS A 105 -22.29 -18.56 -31.46
N GLU A 106 -21.26 -19.22 -30.90
CA GLU A 106 -20.74 -18.99 -29.55
C GLU A 106 -19.27 -18.54 -29.61
N ASN A 107 -18.83 -17.79 -28.60
CA ASN A 107 -17.44 -17.54 -28.20
C ASN A 107 -16.50 -16.80 -29.21
N ALA A 108 -15.62 -15.88 -28.79
CA ALA A 108 -15.32 -15.38 -27.45
C ALA A 108 -14.90 -13.90 -27.49
N GLY A 109 -15.42 -13.11 -26.54
CA GLY A 109 -14.77 -11.88 -26.08
C GLY A 109 -14.11 -12.16 -24.72
N PRO A 110 -12.99 -11.48 -24.36
CA PRO A 110 -12.45 -11.53 -23.01
C PRO A 110 -13.40 -10.82 -22.03
N ASP A 111 -13.49 -11.34 -20.80
CA ASP A 111 -14.60 -11.07 -19.87
C ASP A 111 -14.86 -9.59 -19.53
N GLU A 112 -16.16 -9.25 -19.52
CA GLU A 112 -16.66 -8.07 -18.80
C GLU A 112 -16.75 -8.40 -17.30
N ASN A 113 -16.01 -7.68 -16.45
CA ASN A 113 -16.54 -7.07 -15.21
C ASN A 113 -15.49 -6.21 -14.45
N THR A 114 -14.95 -5.16 -15.09
CA THR A 114 -14.34 -4.03 -14.36
C THR A 114 -14.35 -2.75 -15.20
N GLY A 115 -15.55 -2.27 -15.55
CA GLY A 115 -15.71 -0.91 -16.05
C GLY A 115 -15.48 0.10 -14.92
N PRO A 116 -14.85 1.27 -15.18
CA PRO A 116 -14.88 2.38 -14.22
C PRO A 116 -16.27 3.03 -14.25
N ASP A 117 -17.18 2.48 -13.42
CA ASP A 117 -18.57 2.94 -13.24
C ASP A 117 -18.65 4.47 -13.10
N ASP A 118 -19.71 5.02 -13.68
CA ASP A 118 -19.78 6.41 -14.13
C ASP A 118 -19.90 7.50 -13.03
N ASP A 119 -20.10 8.72 -13.51
CA ASP A 119 -20.42 9.94 -12.79
C ASP A 119 -19.33 10.52 -11.88
N ALA A 120 -18.35 11.11 -12.56
CA ALA A 120 -17.49 12.15 -12.01
C ALA A 120 -18.25 13.48 -11.85
N GLU A 121 -19.23 13.53 -10.95
CA GLU A 121 -19.78 14.79 -10.44
C GLU A 121 -18.68 15.64 -9.76
N PRO A 122 -18.80 16.98 -9.77
CA PRO A 122 -17.85 17.85 -9.10
C PRO A 122 -17.99 17.71 -7.58
N ALA A 123 -16.90 17.44 -6.88
CA ALA A 123 -16.86 17.61 -5.44
C ALA A 123 -16.99 19.11 -5.11
N GLY A 124 -18.06 19.49 -4.40
CA GLY A 124 -18.19 20.83 -3.83
C GLY A 124 -17.07 21.12 -2.81
N PRO A 125 -16.75 22.40 -2.58
CA PRO A 125 -15.68 22.78 -1.65
C PRO A 125 -16.01 22.39 -0.21
N ALA A 126 -14.98 22.01 0.55
CA ALA A 126 -15.10 21.77 1.98
C ALA A 126 -15.21 23.08 2.77
N GLY A 127 -15.86 22.99 3.94
CA GLY A 127 -15.92 23.98 5.00
C GLY A 127 -16.58 23.35 6.23
N PRO A 128 -16.69 24.04 7.37
CA PRO A 128 -16.42 25.47 7.58
C PRO A 128 -15.40 25.78 8.70
N VAL A 129 -14.85 27.00 8.68
CA VAL A 129 -14.47 27.76 9.88
C VAL A 129 -14.87 29.21 9.62
N GLY A 130 -15.24 29.99 10.64
CA GLY A 130 -15.56 31.40 10.45
C GLY A 130 -15.61 32.22 11.74
N ALA A 131 -15.26 33.50 11.62
CA ALA A 131 -15.45 34.54 12.63
C ALA A 131 -15.72 35.88 11.93
N ALA A 132 -16.30 36.84 12.65
CA ALA A 132 -16.88 38.05 12.07
C ALA A 132 -15.87 39.19 11.81
N GLY A 133 -16.16 40.03 10.82
CA GLY A 133 -15.48 41.31 10.58
C GLY A 133 -16.27 42.20 9.62
N ALA A 134 -16.76 43.35 10.08
CA ALA A 134 -17.56 44.27 9.27
C ALA A 134 -16.70 45.34 8.59
N ALA A 135 -17.05 45.72 7.36
CA ALA A 135 -16.36 46.75 6.59
C ALA A 135 -17.35 47.74 5.93
N GLY A 136 -17.10 49.03 6.11
CA GLY A 136 -17.75 50.12 5.36
C GLY A 136 -16.99 50.47 4.07
N PRO A 137 -17.56 51.28 3.17
CA PRO A 137 -16.95 51.58 1.88
C PRO A 137 -15.85 52.64 1.97
N GLY A 138 -14.65 52.30 1.51
CA GLY A 138 -13.52 53.22 1.30
C GLY A 138 -12.65 52.74 0.16
N GLY A 139 -12.46 53.57 -0.87
CA GLY A 139 -11.78 53.18 -2.12
C GLY A 139 -10.31 53.57 -2.19
N SER A 140 -9.48 52.69 -2.76
CA SER A 140 -8.18 52.99 -3.35
C SER A 140 -7.80 51.90 -4.37
N PRO A 141 -7.00 52.20 -5.40
CA PRO A 141 -6.82 51.30 -6.55
C PRO A 141 -5.98 50.06 -6.19
N ALA A 142 -6.35 48.91 -6.74
CA ALA A 142 -5.64 47.66 -6.53
C ALA A 142 -4.23 47.69 -7.18
N PRO A 143 -3.19 47.19 -6.51
CA PRO A 143 -1.90 46.94 -7.16
C PRO A 143 -2.06 45.81 -8.17
N VAL A 144 -1.57 46.02 -9.39
CA VAL A 144 -1.53 44.97 -10.42
C VAL A 144 -0.52 43.92 -9.97
N ARG A 145 -1.01 42.85 -9.35
CA ARG A 145 -0.21 41.65 -9.06
C ARG A 145 0.22 41.02 -10.38
N THR A 146 1.48 41.24 -10.76
CA THR A 146 2.13 40.45 -11.80
C THR A 146 2.23 39.01 -11.32
N GLU A 147 1.35 38.15 -11.84
CA GLU A 147 1.44 36.71 -11.63
C GLU A 147 2.75 36.17 -12.24
N THR A 148 3.79 36.10 -11.41
CA THR A 148 4.98 35.28 -11.63
C THR A 148 4.56 33.83 -11.51
N GLY A 149 3.90 33.34 -12.57
CA GLY A 149 3.34 31.99 -12.62
C GLY A 149 4.41 30.96 -12.28
N SER A 150 4.11 30.11 -11.30
CA SER A 150 5.00 29.02 -10.84
C SER A 150 5.61 28.28 -12.04
N PRO A 151 6.89 27.86 -12.01
CA PRO A 151 7.57 27.27 -13.17
C PRO A 151 6.83 26.05 -13.75
N SER A 152 6.13 25.28 -12.92
CA SER A 152 5.23 24.19 -13.37
C SER A 152 4.11 24.67 -14.31
N SER A 153 3.58 25.87 -14.07
CA SER A 153 2.56 26.49 -14.93
C SER A 153 3.11 26.91 -16.29
N ASP A 154 4.39 27.31 -16.39
CA ASP A 154 5.00 27.64 -17.69
C ASP A 154 5.39 26.38 -18.47
N LEU A 155 5.88 25.33 -17.79
CA LEU A 155 6.08 24.01 -18.39
C LEU A 155 4.77 23.46 -19.00
N PHE A 156 3.64 23.58 -18.28
CA PHE A 156 2.34 23.20 -18.83
C PHE A 156 1.90 24.11 -20.00
N ARG A 157 2.15 25.43 -19.92
CA ARG A 157 1.91 26.36 -21.05
C ARG A 157 2.82 26.07 -22.26
N GLN A 158 4.03 25.54 -22.08
CA GLN A 158 4.88 25.05 -23.17
C GLN A 158 4.27 23.81 -23.81
N TYR A 159 3.95 22.78 -23.02
CA TYR A 159 3.32 21.55 -23.52
C TYR A 159 2.03 21.84 -24.31
N LEU A 160 1.16 22.73 -23.81
CA LEU A 160 -0.05 23.15 -24.52
C LEU A 160 0.23 23.85 -25.86
N ARG A 161 1.32 24.64 -25.96
CA ARG A 161 1.75 25.27 -27.22
C ARG A 161 2.26 24.22 -28.22
N GLU A 162 2.97 23.20 -27.74
CA GLU A 162 3.52 22.14 -28.58
C GLU A 162 2.42 21.25 -29.16
N ILE A 163 1.52 20.70 -28.32
CA ILE A 163 0.39 19.89 -28.81
C ILE A 163 -0.62 20.72 -29.62
N GLY A 164 -0.65 22.05 -29.43
CA GLY A 164 -1.48 22.98 -30.18
C GLY A 164 -1.04 23.19 -31.63
N ARG A 165 0.23 22.93 -31.97
CA ARG A 165 0.77 23.02 -33.35
C ARG A 165 0.34 21.86 -34.25
N ILE A 166 -0.07 20.73 -33.66
CA ILE A 166 -0.46 19.53 -34.41
C ILE A 166 -1.93 19.68 -34.84
N PRO A 167 -2.24 19.57 -36.15
CA PRO A 167 -3.63 19.61 -36.62
C PRO A 167 -4.38 18.35 -36.18
N LEU A 168 -5.69 18.51 -35.94
CA LEU A 168 -6.60 17.40 -35.66
C LEU A 168 -6.84 16.58 -36.93
N LEU A 169 -7.04 15.28 -36.77
CA LEU A 169 -7.33 14.36 -37.86
C LEU A 169 -8.82 14.35 -38.21
N THR A 170 -9.13 14.08 -39.47
CA THR A 170 -10.46 13.67 -39.92
C THR A 170 -10.65 12.16 -39.71
N ALA A 171 -11.91 11.69 -39.70
CA ALA A 171 -12.21 10.27 -39.57
C ALA A 171 -11.64 9.40 -40.71
N ALA A 172 -11.39 9.98 -41.90
CA ALA A 172 -10.71 9.28 -43.00
C ALA A 172 -9.22 9.07 -42.71
N GLU A 173 -8.54 10.10 -42.18
CA GLU A 173 -7.13 10.03 -41.80
C GLU A 173 -6.91 9.14 -40.57
N GLU A 174 -7.87 9.09 -39.62
CA GLU A 174 -7.86 8.11 -38.50
C GLU A 174 -7.77 6.67 -39.05
N VAL A 175 -8.60 6.32 -40.04
CA VAL A 175 -8.62 5.00 -40.68
C VAL A 175 -7.35 4.74 -41.51
N GLU A 176 -6.86 5.72 -42.27
CA GLU A 176 -5.63 5.60 -43.08
C GLU A 176 -4.38 5.44 -42.21
N LEU A 177 -4.32 6.11 -41.05
CA LEU A 177 -3.26 5.92 -40.07
C LEU A 177 -3.38 4.56 -39.37
N ALA A 178 -4.57 4.18 -38.90
CA ALA A 178 -4.79 2.89 -38.23
C ALA A 178 -4.40 1.69 -39.12
N ARG A 179 -4.78 1.69 -40.41
CA ARG A 179 -4.36 0.65 -41.37
C ARG A 179 -2.84 0.60 -41.57
N ARG A 180 -2.14 1.74 -41.55
CA ARG A 180 -0.66 1.77 -41.62
C ARG A 180 -0.01 1.24 -40.34
N VAL A 181 -0.60 1.49 -39.17
CA VAL A 181 -0.15 0.92 -37.89
C VAL A 181 -0.29 -0.60 -37.90
N GLU A 182 -1.46 -1.11 -38.31
CA GLU A 182 -1.72 -2.56 -38.45
C GLU A 182 -0.74 -3.22 -39.43
N ALA A 183 -0.54 -2.64 -40.62
CA ALA A 183 0.39 -3.16 -41.63
C ALA A 183 1.85 -3.20 -41.12
N GLY A 184 2.28 -2.19 -40.36
CA GLY A 184 3.61 -2.17 -39.74
C GLY A 184 3.77 -3.20 -38.62
N LEU A 185 2.76 -3.38 -37.77
CA LEU A 185 2.76 -4.41 -36.72
C LEU A 185 2.78 -5.83 -37.32
N PHE A 186 2.02 -6.06 -38.40
CA PHE A 186 2.04 -7.33 -39.13
C PHE A 186 3.41 -7.60 -39.78
N ALA A 187 4.06 -6.57 -40.34
CA ALA A 187 5.40 -6.69 -40.89
C ALA A 187 6.45 -7.00 -39.82
N GLU A 188 6.37 -6.33 -38.67
CA GLU A 188 7.24 -6.53 -37.50
C GLU A 188 7.11 -7.96 -36.95
N GLU A 189 5.90 -8.48 -36.83
CA GLU A 189 5.66 -9.86 -36.40
C GLU A 189 6.11 -10.89 -37.43
N LYS A 190 5.99 -10.60 -38.73
CA LYS A 190 6.42 -11.50 -39.81
C LYS A 190 7.95 -11.64 -39.85
N LEU A 191 8.69 -10.53 -39.70
CA LEU A 191 10.13 -10.50 -39.53
C LEU A 191 10.54 -11.28 -38.26
N ARG A 192 9.87 -11.03 -37.13
CA ARG A 192 10.17 -11.68 -35.84
C ARG A 192 9.99 -13.20 -35.86
N ARG A 193 8.99 -13.71 -36.61
CA ARG A 193 8.72 -15.16 -36.73
C ARG A 193 9.57 -15.88 -37.77
N THR A 194 10.07 -15.17 -38.78
CA THR A 194 10.75 -15.76 -39.94
C THR A 194 12.07 -15.04 -40.18
N PRO A 195 13.17 -15.38 -39.49
CA PRO A 195 14.45 -14.70 -39.68
C PRO A 195 15.02 -14.95 -41.09
N ASP A 196 14.83 -16.16 -41.63
CA ASP A 196 15.34 -16.58 -42.94
C ASP A 196 14.41 -16.16 -44.11
N LEU A 197 14.01 -14.88 -44.12
CA LEU A 197 13.25 -14.27 -45.23
C LEU A 197 14.15 -13.95 -46.42
N ASP A 198 13.56 -13.90 -47.62
CA ASP A 198 14.23 -13.33 -48.78
C ASP A 198 14.67 -11.88 -48.53
N SER A 199 15.87 -11.55 -48.98
CA SER A 199 16.50 -10.22 -48.88
C SER A 199 15.65 -9.07 -49.43
N GLY A 200 14.90 -9.26 -50.52
CA GLY A 200 14.00 -8.24 -51.06
C GLY A 200 12.77 -8.06 -50.18
N LEU A 201 12.12 -9.18 -49.83
CA LEU A 201 10.95 -9.17 -48.96
C LEU A 201 11.24 -8.62 -47.55
N ALA A 202 12.42 -8.89 -46.99
CA ALA A 202 12.85 -8.35 -45.70
C ALA A 202 12.91 -6.81 -45.73
N LEU A 203 13.54 -6.23 -46.76
CA LEU A 203 13.65 -4.77 -46.93
C LEU A 203 12.28 -4.09 -47.08
N ASP A 204 11.32 -4.72 -47.77
CA ASP A 204 9.96 -4.19 -47.89
C ASP A 204 9.14 -4.33 -46.60
N LEU A 205 9.39 -5.36 -45.79
CA LEU A 205 8.80 -5.45 -44.45
C LEU A 205 9.38 -4.39 -43.51
N ASP A 206 10.70 -4.16 -43.50
CA ASP A 206 11.32 -3.08 -42.70
C ASP A 206 10.76 -1.69 -43.07
N ARG A 207 10.54 -1.42 -44.36
CA ARG A 207 9.86 -0.20 -44.83
C ARG A 207 8.46 -0.06 -44.23
N LEU A 208 7.67 -1.14 -44.18
CA LEU A 208 6.35 -1.15 -43.56
C LEU A 208 6.41 -0.95 -42.04
N VAL A 209 7.40 -1.53 -41.34
CA VAL A 209 7.61 -1.32 -39.90
C VAL A 209 7.91 0.17 -39.62
N VAL A 210 8.80 0.80 -40.38
CA VAL A 210 9.12 2.23 -40.23
C VAL A 210 7.88 3.09 -40.50
N MET A 211 7.15 2.83 -41.59
CA MET A 211 5.92 3.58 -41.93
C MET A 211 4.82 3.41 -40.87
N GLY A 212 4.64 2.21 -40.31
CA GLY A 212 3.68 1.95 -39.24
C GLY A 212 4.06 2.63 -37.92
N ARG A 213 5.36 2.64 -37.57
CA ARG A 213 5.86 3.39 -36.39
C ARG A 213 5.66 4.90 -36.54
N VAL A 214 5.84 5.47 -37.74
CA VAL A 214 5.53 6.88 -38.04
C VAL A 214 4.02 7.14 -37.96
N ALA A 215 3.18 6.28 -38.53
CA ALA A 215 1.72 6.40 -38.46
C ALA A 215 1.21 6.32 -37.01
N LYS A 216 1.76 5.41 -36.20
CA LYS A 216 1.43 5.25 -34.76
C LYS A 216 1.74 6.54 -34.02
N ARG A 217 2.94 7.09 -34.20
CA ARG A 217 3.34 8.37 -33.60
C ARG A 217 2.37 9.50 -34.00
N ARG A 218 2.04 9.61 -35.29
CA ARG A 218 1.15 10.67 -35.79
C ARG A 218 -0.27 10.57 -35.22
N LEU A 219 -0.81 9.37 -35.07
CA LEU A 219 -2.13 9.14 -34.50
C LEU A 219 -2.18 9.45 -32.99
N ILE A 220 -1.09 9.20 -32.25
CA ILE A 220 -0.93 9.65 -30.86
C ILE A 220 -0.85 11.18 -30.79
N GLU A 221 0.09 11.78 -31.53
CA GLU A 221 0.37 13.22 -31.56
C GLU A 221 -0.89 14.08 -31.75
N ALA A 222 -1.72 13.75 -32.75
CA ALA A 222 -2.94 14.49 -33.03
C ALA A 222 -4.02 14.39 -31.94
N ASN A 223 -3.93 13.36 -31.08
CA ASN A 223 -4.90 13.08 -30.01
C ASN A 223 -4.45 13.50 -28.61
N LEU A 224 -3.23 14.04 -28.43
CA LEU A 224 -2.75 14.56 -27.13
C LEU A 224 -3.70 15.63 -26.53
N ARG A 225 -4.41 16.37 -27.39
CA ARG A 225 -5.43 17.36 -26.99
C ARG A 225 -6.68 16.73 -26.34
N LEU A 226 -7.01 15.48 -26.67
CA LEU A 226 -8.09 14.71 -26.02
C LEU A 226 -7.69 14.30 -24.60
N VAL A 227 -6.43 13.91 -24.40
CA VAL A 227 -5.91 13.57 -23.06
C VAL A 227 -6.03 14.75 -22.12
N VAL A 228 -5.61 15.94 -22.55
CA VAL A 228 -5.75 17.19 -21.77
C VAL A 228 -7.20 17.52 -21.45
N SER A 229 -8.16 17.29 -22.36
CA SER A 229 -9.58 17.58 -22.08
C SER A 229 -10.20 16.58 -21.09
N VAL A 230 -9.77 15.32 -21.08
CA VAL A 230 -10.16 14.34 -20.05
C VAL A 230 -9.52 14.66 -18.70
N ALA A 231 -8.21 14.97 -18.68
CA ALA A 231 -7.42 15.24 -17.47
C ALA A 231 -7.99 16.38 -16.60
N LYS A 232 -8.60 17.40 -17.21
CA LYS A 232 -9.26 18.50 -16.50
C LYS A 232 -10.28 18.05 -15.44
N ARG A 233 -10.89 16.87 -15.59
CA ARG A 233 -11.85 16.30 -14.62
C ARG A 233 -11.20 15.57 -13.44
N TYR A 234 -9.87 15.53 -13.36
CA TYR A 234 -9.09 14.82 -12.35
C TYR A 234 -8.13 15.72 -11.54
N VAL A 235 -7.99 16.99 -11.93
CA VAL A 235 -7.20 17.99 -11.20
C VAL A 235 -7.70 18.14 -9.76
N GLY A 236 -6.79 18.35 -8.81
CA GLY A 236 -7.13 18.57 -7.40
C GLY A 236 -7.40 17.30 -6.60
N ARG A 237 -6.99 16.13 -7.08
CA ARG A 237 -7.14 14.82 -6.39
C ARG A 237 -5.81 14.20 -5.95
N GLY A 238 -4.78 15.01 -5.70
CA GLY A 238 -3.45 14.59 -5.22
C GLY A 238 -2.33 14.57 -6.27
N LEU A 239 -2.63 14.30 -7.54
CA LEU A 239 -1.65 14.37 -8.65
C LEU A 239 -1.68 15.73 -9.38
N THR A 240 -0.56 16.13 -9.98
CA THR A 240 -0.50 17.37 -10.77
C THR A 240 -1.16 17.20 -12.14
N MET A 241 -1.50 18.32 -12.79
CA MET A 241 -2.05 18.30 -14.15
C MET A 241 -1.09 17.70 -15.18
N LEU A 242 0.23 17.78 -14.96
CA LEU A 242 1.22 17.16 -15.84
C LEU A 242 1.21 15.64 -15.67
N ASP A 243 1.25 15.13 -14.45
CA ASP A 243 1.27 13.68 -14.18
C ASP A 243 0.00 12.99 -14.68
N LEU A 244 -1.17 13.60 -14.42
CA LEU A 244 -2.46 13.14 -14.93
C LEU A 244 -2.50 13.08 -16.46
N VAL A 245 -1.86 14.04 -17.15
CA VAL A 245 -1.75 14.04 -18.60
C VAL A 245 -0.76 12.97 -19.09
N GLN A 246 0.35 12.72 -18.39
CA GLN A 246 1.31 11.69 -18.78
C GLN A 246 0.76 10.27 -18.62
N GLU A 247 0.07 9.98 -17.51
CA GLU A 247 -0.65 8.72 -17.30
C GLU A 247 -1.81 8.58 -18.30
N GLY A 248 -2.50 9.67 -18.60
CA GLY A 248 -3.46 9.75 -19.69
C GLY A 248 -2.87 9.46 -21.07
N ASN A 249 -1.63 9.89 -21.34
CA ASN A 249 -0.90 9.61 -22.57
C ASN A 249 -0.52 8.12 -22.66
N LEU A 250 -0.18 7.46 -21.54
CA LEU A 250 -0.02 5.99 -21.47
C LEU A 250 -1.35 5.25 -21.70
N GLY A 251 -2.50 5.85 -21.36
CA GLY A 251 -3.83 5.40 -21.78
C GLY A 251 -4.03 5.52 -23.30
N LEU A 252 -3.73 6.69 -23.87
CA LEU A 252 -3.85 6.97 -25.30
C LEU A 252 -3.00 6.04 -26.17
N ILE A 253 -1.75 5.73 -25.76
CA ILE A 253 -0.87 4.81 -26.50
C ILE A 253 -1.50 3.41 -26.59
N ARG A 254 -2.03 2.89 -25.47
CA ARG A 254 -2.73 1.61 -25.42
C ARG A 254 -4.04 1.61 -26.23
N ALA A 255 -4.71 2.76 -26.34
CA ALA A 255 -5.86 2.90 -27.24
C ALA A 255 -5.45 2.79 -28.72
N VAL A 256 -4.35 3.44 -29.13
CA VAL A 256 -3.82 3.36 -30.51
C VAL A 256 -3.39 1.94 -30.86
N GLU A 257 -2.81 1.21 -29.91
CA GLU A 257 -2.39 -0.20 -30.11
C GLU A 257 -3.55 -1.20 -30.26
N LYS A 258 -4.74 -0.85 -29.79
CA LYS A 258 -5.92 -1.73 -29.76
C LYS A 258 -7.11 -1.18 -30.56
N PHE A 259 -6.92 -0.09 -31.30
CA PHE A 259 -7.98 0.52 -32.08
C PHE A 259 -8.29 -0.28 -33.34
N ASP A 260 -9.56 -0.60 -33.53
CA ASP A 260 -10.07 -1.30 -34.70
C ASP A 260 -10.92 -0.33 -35.54
N TYR A 261 -10.41 0.00 -36.73
CA TYR A 261 -11.04 0.91 -37.67
C TYR A 261 -12.19 0.27 -38.47
N ALA A 262 -12.26 -1.08 -38.54
CA ALA A 262 -13.34 -1.78 -39.24
C ALA A 262 -14.68 -1.68 -38.50
N ARG A 263 -14.66 -1.39 -37.18
CA ARG A 263 -15.87 -1.09 -36.38
C ARG A 263 -16.55 0.24 -36.73
N GLY A 264 -15.92 1.12 -37.53
CA GLY A 264 -16.52 2.36 -38.03
C GLY A 264 -16.76 3.48 -37.00
N TYR A 265 -16.43 3.26 -35.72
CA TYR A 265 -16.48 4.31 -34.69
C TYR A 265 -15.25 5.22 -34.75
N LYS A 266 -15.43 6.50 -34.39
CA LYS A 266 -14.31 7.46 -34.27
C LYS A 266 -13.32 7.04 -33.20
N PHE A 267 -12.04 7.28 -33.45
CA PHE A 267 -10.95 6.95 -32.52
C PHE A 267 -11.18 7.56 -31.12
N SER A 268 -11.63 8.81 -31.05
CA SER A 268 -11.86 9.53 -29.79
C SER A 268 -12.85 8.84 -28.84
N THR A 269 -13.86 8.14 -29.38
CA THR A 269 -14.85 7.41 -28.57
C THR A 269 -14.19 6.25 -27.83
N TYR A 270 -13.35 5.48 -28.52
CA TYR A 270 -12.61 4.36 -27.94
C TYR A 270 -11.48 4.83 -27.01
N ALA A 271 -10.71 5.83 -27.44
CA ALA A 271 -9.58 6.36 -26.68
C ALA A 271 -9.99 6.95 -25.32
N THR A 272 -11.16 7.60 -25.25
CA THR A 272 -11.66 8.20 -24.00
C THR A 272 -11.77 7.17 -22.86
N TRP A 273 -12.09 5.91 -23.15
CA TRP A 273 -12.16 4.84 -22.13
C TRP A 273 -10.77 4.50 -21.57
N TRP A 274 -9.79 4.24 -22.44
CA TRP A 274 -8.41 3.93 -22.02
C TRP A 274 -7.73 5.09 -21.29
N ILE A 275 -7.97 6.33 -21.73
CA ILE A 275 -7.47 7.55 -21.08
C ILE A 275 -8.09 7.68 -19.66
N ARG A 276 -9.42 7.50 -19.54
CA ARG A 276 -10.13 7.50 -18.24
C ARG A 276 -9.56 6.42 -17.31
N GLN A 277 -9.43 5.19 -17.80
CA GLN A 277 -8.96 4.05 -17.01
C GLN A 277 -7.50 4.22 -16.57
N ALA A 278 -6.62 4.76 -17.41
CA ALA A 278 -5.23 5.04 -17.04
C ALA A 278 -5.14 6.11 -15.95
N MET A 279 -5.86 7.23 -16.08
CA MET A 279 -5.89 8.29 -15.06
C MET A 279 -6.45 7.80 -13.73
N SER A 280 -7.60 7.11 -13.73
CA SER A 280 -8.20 6.57 -12.50
C SER A 280 -7.29 5.56 -11.81
N ARG A 281 -6.59 4.71 -12.60
CA ARG A 281 -5.65 3.72 -12.08
C ARG A 281 -4.41 4.38 -11.46
N ALA A 282 -3.80 5.33 -12.15
CA ALA A 282 -2.64 6.06 -11.63
C ALA A 282 -3.00 6.87 -10.38
N LEU A 283 -4.19 7.50 -10.35
CA LEU A 283 -4.70 8.18 -9.16
C LEU A 283 -4.78 7.24 -7.95
N ALA A 284 -5.33 6.03 -8.14
CA ALA A 284 -5.41 5.03 -7.07
C ALA A 284 -4.04 4.44 -6.66
N ASP A 285 -3.06 4.39 -7.57
CA ASP A 285 -1.71 3.88 -7.28
C ASP A 285 -0.73 4.93 -6.70
N GLN A 286 -0.90 6.22 -7.01
CA GLN A 286 0.13 7.26 -6.78
C GLN A 286 -0.35 8.48 -5.97
N ALA A 287 -1.65 8.78 -5.91
CA ALA A 287 -2.11 10.10 -5.40
C ALA A 287 -2.05 10.28 -3.87
N ARG A 288 -1.68 9.24 -3.11
CA ARG A 288 -1.58 9.26 -1.65
C ARG A 288 -0.13 9.06 -1.20
N THR A 289 0.34 9.92 -0.30
CA THR A 289 1.68 9.87 0.31
C THR A 289 1.98 8.50 0.93
N ILE A 290 0.98 7.89 1.58
CA ILE A 290 1.00 6.50 2.02
C ILE A 290 0.23 5.69 0.98
N ARG A 291 0.92 4.81 0.25
CA ARG A 291 0.34 4.02 -0.84
C ARG A 291 -0.69 3.01 -0.30
N VAL A 292 -1.90 3.06 -0.86
CA VAL A 292 -3.02 2.16 -0.53
C VAL A 292 -3.29 1.22 -1.73
N PRO A 293 -3.55 -0.09 -1.54
CA PRO A 293 -3.90 -0.99 -2.64
C PRO A 293 -5.20 -0.60 -3.33
N VAL A 294 -5.25 -0.73 -4.67
CA VAL A 294 -6.36 -0.19 -5.48
C VAL A 294 -7.74 -0.75 -5.09
N HIS A 295 -7.87 -2.02 -4.70
CA HIS A 295 -9.14 -2.57 -4.21
C HIS A 295 -9.63 -1.93 -2.89
N VAL A 296 -8.72 -1.40 -2.07
CA VAL A 296 -9.05 -0.61 -0.88
C VAL A 296 -9.44 0.82 -1.27
N VAL A 297 -8.78 1.41 -2.28
CA VAL A 297 -9.17 2.73 -2.83
C VAL A 297 -10.57 2.68 -3.48
N GLU A 298 -10.88 1.60 -4.21
CA GLU A 298 -12.22 1.31 -4.74
C GLU A 298 -13.27 1.20 -3.61
N LEU A 299 -12.91 0.53 -2.51
CA LEU A 299 -13.77 0.41 -1.33
C LEU A 299 -13.97 1.75 -0.60
N ILE A 300 -12.91 2.55 -0.42
CA ILE A 300 -12.99 3.93 0.11
C ILE A 300 -13.94 4.77 -0.76
N ASN A 301 -13.76 4.76 -2.08
CA ASN A 301 -14.60 5.50 -3.00
C ASN A 301 -16.07 5.03 -2.97
N ARG A 302 -16.31 3.72 -2.85
CA ARG A 302 -17.66 3.14 -2.69
C ARG A 302 -18.32 3.60 -1.38
N VAL A 303 -17.59 3.56 -0.25
CA VAL A 303 -18.07 4.03 1.07
C VAL A 303 -18.40 5.52 1.03
N VAL A 304 -17.48 6.37 0.56
CA VAL A 304 -17.68 7.83 0.48
C VAL A 304 -18.82 8.20 -0.47
N ARG A 305 -18.99 7.48 -1.60
CA ARG A 305 -20.11 7.69 -2.53
C ARG A 305 -21.46 7.38 -1.86
N VAL A 306 -21.56 6.30 -1.09
CA VAL A 306 -22.79 5.95 -0.36
C VAL A 306 -23.05 6.91 0.81
N GLN A 307 -22.04 7.26 1.59
CA GLN A 307 -22.13 8.25 2.67
C GLN A 307 -22.67 9.60 2.16
N ARG A 308 -22.16 10.10 1.02
CA ARG A 308 -22.66 11.33 0.38
C ARG A 308 -24.10 11.23 -0.12
N ARG A 309 -24.47 10.10 -0.74
CA ARG A 309 -25.86 9.86 -1.18
C ARG A 309 -26.81 9.83 0.00
N MET A 310 -26.48 9.09 1.05
CA MET A 310 -27.30 9.00 2.28
C MET A 310 -27.40 10.36 3.00
N LEU A 311 -26.33 11.17 3.02
CA LEU A 311 -26.37 12.55 3.51
C LEU A 311 -27.37 13.42 2.72
N GLN A 312 -27.41 13.28 1.39
CA GLN A 312 -28.34 13.99 0.53
C GLN A 312 -29.80 13.50 0.69
N GLU A 313 -30.01 12.20 0.88
CA GLU A 313 -31.33 11.58 1.07
C GLU A 313 -31.91 11.81 2.48
N ARG A 314 -31.07 11.86 3.52
CA ARG A 314 -31.48 11.89 4.94
C ARG A 314 -31.30 13.26 5.61
N GLY A 315 -30.47 14.14 5.05
CA GLY A 315 -30.17 15.47 5.61
C GLY A 315 -29.23 15.49 6.82
N TYR A 316 -28.64 14.35 7.20
CA TYR A 316 -27.62 14.24 8.25
C TYR A 316 -26.51 13.26 7.82
N GLU A 317 -25.33 13.38 8.41
CA GLU A 317 -24.21 12.49 8.11
C GLU A 317 -24.47 11.09 8.71
N PRO A 318 -24.55 10.03 7.88
CA PRO A 318 -24.95 8.70 8.35
C PRO A 318 -23.85 8.05 9.19
N THR A 319 -24.23 7.32 10.24
CA THR A 319 -23.26 6.60 11.06
C THR A 319 -22.57 5.48 10.27
N PRO A 320 -21.35 5.05 10.65
CA PRO A 320 -20.67 3.92 10.00
C PRO A 320 -21.50 2.62 9.99
N VAL A 321 -22.41 2.45 10.96
CA VAL A 321 -23.32 1.30 11.03
C VAL A 321 -24.40 1.36 9.95
N GLU A 322 -24.97 2.54 9.68
CA GLU A 322 -25.92 2.74 8.59
C GLU A 322 -25.28 2.55 7.22
N VAL A 323 -24.07 3.10 7.02
CA VAL A 323 -23.32 2.95 5.76
C VAL A 323 -22.91 1.49 5.53
N ALA A 324 -22.55 0.76 6.60
CA ALA A 324 -22.27 -0.66 6.56
C ALA A 324 -23.50 -1.50 6.17
N ALA A 325 -24.65 -1.24 6.79
CA ALA A 325 -25.92 -1.88 6.46
C ALA A 325 -26.40 -1.58 5.03
N GLN A 326 -26.04 -0.42 4.46
CA GLN A 326 -26.35 -0.04 3.08
C GLN A 326 -25.41 -0.67 2.04
N LEU A 327 -24.31 -1.29 2.48
CA LEU A 327 -23.25 -1.87 1.63
C LEU A 327 -23.04 -3.38 1.83
N ASP A 328 -23.84 -4.03 2.67
CA ASP A 328 -23.68 -5.43 3.10
C ASP A 328 -22.28 -5.73 3.69
N LEU A 329 -21.74 -4.78 4.47
CA LEU A 329 -20.42 -4.88 5.13
C LEU A 329 -20.57 -4.90 6.67
N PRO A 330 -19.59 -5.45 7.41
CA PRO A 330 -19.53 -5.29 8.86
C PRO A 330 -19.11 -3.85 9.22
N PRO A 331 -19.68 -3.25 10.29
CA PRO A 331 -19.46 -1.85 10.66
C PRO A 331 -18.00 -1.55 11.05
N GLU A 332 -17.32 -2.52 11.64
CA GLU A 332 -15.88 -2.47 11.96
C GLU A 332 -15.05 -2.19 10.71
N ARG A 333 -15.35 -2.88 9.60
CA ARG A 333 -14.63 -2.73 8.32
C ARG A 333 -14.89 -1.38 7.66
N VAL A 334 -16.08 -0.81 7.82
CA VAL A 334 -16.35 0.58 7.39
C VAL A 334 -15.56 1.56 8.24
N GLY A 335 -15.44 1.34 9.56
CA GLY A 335 -14.56 2.10 10.44
C GLY A 335 -13.07 2.04 10.04
N GLU A 336 -12.56 0.86 9.72
CA GLU A 336 -11.19 0.69 9.18
C GLU A 336 -10.99 1.44 7.86
N VAL A 337 -11.94 1.31 6.93
CA VAL A 337 -11.89 1.98 5.61
C VAL A 337 -11.93 3.50 5.77
N LEU A 338 -12.72 4.04 6.69
CA LEU A 338 -12.76 5.48 6.99
C LEU A 338 -11.46 5.98 7.64
N ARG A 339 -10.78 5.17 8.47
CA ARG A 339 -9.43 5.49 8.97
C ARG A 339 -8.41 5.51 7.83
N LEU A 340 -8.42 4.50 6.95
CA LEU A 340 -7.54 4.42 5.77
C LEU A 340 -7.83 5.50 4.71
N ALA A 341 -9.01 6.11 4.75
CA ALA A 341 -9.38 7.24 3.89
C ALA A 341 -8.76 8.58 4.34
N GLN A 342 -8.34 8.70 5.60
CA GLN A 342 -7.68 9.91 6.12
C GLN A 342 -6.38 10.20 5.35
N GLU A 343 -6.00 11.48 5.27
CA GLU A 343 -4.81 11.95 4.57
C GLU A 343 -3.85 12.60 5.58
N PRO A 344 -2.52 12.39 5.47
CA PRO A 344 -1.57 12.89 6.45
C PRO A 344 -1.43 14.41 6.37
N VAL A 345 -1.34 15.06 7.53
CA VAL A 345 -1.11 16.51 7.67
C VAL A 345 0.40 16.80 7.62
N SER A 346 0.78 17.95 7.08
CA SER A 346 2.17 18.42 7.06
C SER A 346 2.63 18.84 8.45
N LEU A 347 3.82 18.40 8.88
CA LEU A 347 4.47 18.91 10.09
C LEU A 347 4.89 20.39 9.96
N HIS A 348 5.01 20.90 8.74
CA HIS A 348 5.26 22.32 8.45
C HIS A 348 3.96 23.14 8.27
N ALA A 349 2.79 22.60 8.68
CA ALA A 349 1.59 23.43 8.79
C ALA A 349 1.72 24.34 10.02
N PRO A 350 1.48 25.67 9.91
CA PRO A 350 1.46 26.56 11.07
C PRO A 350 0.27 26.23 11.99
N VAL A 351 0.44 26.45 13.29
CA VAL A 351 -0.57 26.13 14.32
C VAL A 351 -0.86 27.35 15.19
N GLY A 352 -1.89 28.11 14.80
CA GLY A 352 -2.36 29.28 15.54
C GLY A 352 -2.90 30.36 14.62
N GLU A 353 -2.96 31.60 15.14
CA GLU A 353 -3.15 32.82 14.34
C GLU A 353 -1.81 33.49 13.98
N GLU A 354 -0.71 33.03 14.57
CA GLU A 354 0.66 33.50 14.35
C GLU A 354 1.45 32.40 13.59
N ASP A 355 2.04 32.74 12.44
CA ASP A 355 2.73 31.79 11.55
C ASP A 355 4.10 31.29 12.10
N ASP A 356 4.49 31.69 13.31
CA ASP A 356 5.82 31.45 13.90
C ASP A 356 6.02 30.05 14.51
N VAL A 357 4.97 29.23 14.63
CA VAL A 357 5.02 27.87 15.22
C VAL A 357 4.41 26.83 14.27
N ALA A 358 5.19 25.80 13.92
CA ALA A 358 4.73 24.70 13.09
C ALA A 358 4.25 23.49 13.93
N LEU A 359 3.38 22.66 13.36
CA LEU A 359 2.86 21.45 14.00
C LEU A 359 3.97 20.50 14.47
N GLY A 360 5.08 20.41 13.74
CA GLY A 360 6.24 19.60 14.10
C GLY A 360 6.97 20.07 15.36
N ASP A 361 6.94 21.36 15.67
CA ASP A 361 7.60 21.95 16.85
C ASP A 361 6.86 21.62 18.16
N LEU A 362 5.64 21.09 18.04
CA LEU A 362 4.76 20.68 19.14
C LEU A 362 4.79 19.16 19.41
N ILE A 363 5.57 18.39 18.65
CA ILE A 363 5.67 16.93 18.80
C ILE A 363 6.84 16.58 19.71
N GLU A 364 6.54 15.86 20.80
CA GLU A 364 7.53 15.32 21.72
C GLU A 364 8.32 14.15 21.08
N ASP A 365 9.65 14.19 21.19
CA ASP A 365 10.52 13.09 20.79
C ASP A 365 10.53 12.00 21.86
N GLY A 366 9.68 10.99 21.69
CA GLY A 366 9.56 9.86 22.62
C GLY A 366 10.76 8.91 22.68
N ASP A 367 11.72 9.02 21.75
CA ASP A 367 12.98 8.27 21.78
C ASP A 367 14.11 9.07 22.49
N ALA A 368 13.87 10.33 22.87
CA ALA A 368 14.85 11.18 23.52
C ALA A 368 15.13 10.74 24.98
N ALA A 369 16.37 10.32 25.24
CA ALA A 369 16.78 9.86 26.57
C ALA A 369 16.65 10.96 27.64
N SER A 370 15.76 10.77 28.61
CA SER A 370 15.56 11.68 29.74
C SER A 370 16.88 11.91 30.49
N PRO A 371 17.29 13.17 30.76
CA PRO A 371 18.49 13.45 31.54
C PRO A 371 18.42 12.91 32.97
N VAL A 372 17.21 12.83 33.54
CA VAL A 372 16.99 12.31 34.90
C VAL A 372 17.16 10.80 34.92
N GLU A 373 16.57 10.08 33.98
CA GLU A 373 16.74 8.62 33.84
C GLU A 373 18.19 8.25 33.51
N SER A 374 18.83 9.02 32.63
CA SER A 374 20.25 8.84 32.28
C SER A 374 21.16 9.01 33.51
N ALA A 375 20.90 10.03 34.34
CA ALA A 375 21.63 10.23 35.59
C ALA A 375 21.32 9.13 36.63
N ALA A 376 20.05 8.73 36.77
CA ALA A 376 19.63 7.65 37.66
C ALA A 376 20.28 6.32 37.26
N PHE A 377 20.35 6.00 35.96
CA PHE A 377 20.99 4.80 35.43
C PHE A 377 22.52 4.81 35.65
N LEU A 378 23.18 5.96 35.54
CA LEU A 378 24.60 6.10 35.87
C LEU A 378 24.86 5.87 37.37
N LEU A 379 24.05 6.45 38.24
CA LEU A 379 24.13 6.24 39.70
C LEU A 379 23.79 4.80 40.09
N LEU A 380 22.78 4.19 39.46
CA LEU A 380 22.46 2.77 39.63
C LEU A 380 23.66 1.89 39.24
N ARG A 381 24.34 2.19 38.13
CA ARG A 381 25.55 1.45 37.71
C ARG A 381 26.70 1.61 38.71
N GLU A 382 26.91 2.81 39.25
CA GLU A 382 27.93 3.06 40.28
C GLU A 382 27.62 2.31 41.59
N HIS A 383 26.37 2.39 42.08
CA HIS A 383 25.93 1.63 43.25
C HIS A 383 26.00 0.12 43.03
N LEU A 384 25.65 -0.38 41.84
CA LEU A 384 25.80 -1.80 41.49
C LEU A 384 27.27 -2.22 41.46
N GLU A 385 28.19 -1.40 40.93
CA GLU A 385 29.63 -1.71 40.95
C GLU A 385 30.20 -1.69 42.37
N ALA A 386 29.81 -0.71 43.20
CA ALA A 386 30.18 -0.65 44.61
C ALA A 386 29.69 -1.90 45.37
N VAL A 387 28.43 -2.31 45.18
CA VAL A 387 27.86 -3.52 45.80
C VAL A 387 28.52 -4.80 45.27
N LEU A 388 28.82 -4.87 43.97
CA LEU A 388 29.57 -6.00 43.40
C LEU A 388 31.01 -6.07 43.89
N SER A 389 31.60 -4.97 44.37
CA SER A 389 32.98 -4.92 44.88
C SER A 389 33.15 -5.61 46.25
N THR A 390 32.09 -5.74 47.05
CA THR A 390 32.15 -6.43 48.36
C THR A 390 32.11 -7.96 48.23
N LEU A 391 31.77 -8.47 47.05
CA LEU A 391 31.76 -9.89 46.74
C LEU A 391 33.17 -10.41 46.43
N GLY A 392 33.41 -11.70 46.72
CA GLY A 392 34.64 -12.36 46.28
C GLY A 392 34.76 -12.35 44.76
N GLU A 393 35.98 -12.21 44.21
CA GLU A 393 36.21 -12.01 42.78
C GLU A 393 35.47 -13.01 41.87
N ARG A 394 35.47 -14.30 42.25
CA ARG A 394 34.78 -15.37 41.51
C ARG A 394 33.25 -15.28 41.62
N GLU A 395 32.71 -14.78 42.73
CA GLU A 395 31.27 -14.54 42.93
C GLU A 395 30.83 -13.34 42.07
N ARG A 396 31.54 -12.21 42.17
CA ARG A 396 31.37 -11.01 41.33
C ARG A 396 31.38 -11.34 39.84
N LYS A 397 32.40 -12.07 39.37
CA LYS A 397 32.58 -12.34 37.94
C LYS A 397 31.57 -13.35 37.39
N VAL A 398 31.05 -14.28 38.22
CA VAL A 398 29.89 -15.11 37.85
C VAL A 398 28.65 -14.24 37.63
N VAL A 399 28.33 -13.30 38.53
CA VAL A 399 27.16 -12.40 38.39
C VAL A 399 27.30 -11.49 37.15
N GLN A 400 28.46 -10.86 36.95
CA GLN A 400 28.72 -10.02 35.77
C GLN A 400 28.51 -10.77 34.45
N LEU A 401 29.04 -12.01 34.33
CA LEU A 401 28.85 -12.83 33.12
C LEU A 401 27.43 -13.38 32.99
N ARG A 402 26.73 -13.60 34.11
CA ARG A 402 25.36 -14.15 34.12
C ARG A 402 24.33 -13.16 33.59
N TYR A 403 24.42 -11.91 34.04
CA TYR A 403 23.49 -10.84 33.67
C TYR A 403 24.03 -9.94 32.54
N GLY A 404 25.25 -10.16 32.07
CA GLY A 404 25.83 -9.41 30.95
C GLY A 404 26.28 -7.99 31.30
N LEU A 405 26.51 -7.68 32.58
CA LEU A 405 26.74 -6.33 33.12
C LEU A 405 27.99 -5.58 32.59
N VAL A 406 28.77 -6.22 31.72
CA VAL A 406 29.98 -5.66 31.09
C VAL A 406 29.88 -5.77 29.56
N ASP A 407 29.55 -6.96 29.05
CA ASP A 407 29.54 -7.27 27.62
C ASP A 407 28.16 -7.00 26.94
N GLY A 408 27.15 -6.54 27.70
CA GLY A 408 25.75 -6.46 27.29
C GLY A 408 25.04 -7.80 27.07
N ARG A 409 25.76 -8.93 27.16
CA ARG A 409 25.27 -10.27 26.79
C ARG A 409 25.20 -11.22 27.99
N PRO A 410 24.01 -11.63 28.44
CA PRO A 410 23.86 -12.61 29.52
C PRO A 410 24.29 -14.00 29.05
N ARG A 411 25.06 -14.72 29.86
CA ARG A 411 25.57 -16.06 29.54
C ARG A 411 24.84 -17.16 30.31
N THR A 412 24.81 -18.37 29.76
CA THR A 412 24.24 -19.54 30.43
C THR A 412 25.16 -20.05 31.55
N LEU A 413 24.57 -20.74 32.53
CA LEU A 413 25.31 -21.38 33.63
C LEU A 413 26.33 -22.42 33.16
N GLU A 414 26.16 -22.96 31.95
CA GLU A 414 27.09 -23.92 31.37
C GLU A 414 28.29 -23.24 30.70
N GLU A 415 28.08 -22.18 29.92
CA GLU A 415 29.17 -21.39 29.35
C GLU A 415 30.04 -20.76 30.45
N ILE A 416 29.41 -20.23 31.50
CA ILE A 416 30.11 -19.73 32.69
C ILE A 416 30.87 -20.88 33.39
N GLY A 417 30.30 -22.09 33.42
CA GLY A 417 30.96 -23.28 33.93
C GLY A 417 32.23 -23.63 33.15
N ARG A 418 32.16 -23.62 31.81
CA ARG A 418 33.31 -23.83 30.91
C ARG A 418 34.41 -22.79 31.15
N ILE A 419 34.06 -21.51 31.30
CA ILE A 419 35.00 -20.41 31.60
C ILE A 419 35.71 -20.61 32.95
N PHE A 420 35.00 -21.06 33.99
CA PHE A 420 35.54 -21.25 35.33
C PHE A 420 36.07 -22.66 35.63
N GLY A 421 36.13 -23.55 34.64
CA GLY A 421 36.58 -24.94 34.80
C GLY A 421 35.73 -25.79 35.77
N VAL A 422 34.43 -25.54 35.86
CA VAL A 422 33.52 -26.20 36.81
C VAL A 422 32.17 -26.56 36.20
N THR A 423 31.43 -27.47 36.84
CA THR A 423 30.11 -27.90 36.37
C THR A 423 29.06 -26.79 36.43
N ARG A 424 28.07 -26.86 35.55
CA ARG A 424 26.88 -25.99 35.52
C ARG A 424 26.21 -25.86 36.91
N GLU A 425 26.06 -26.98 37.61
CA GLU A 425 25.48 -27.02 38.96
C GLU A 425 26.35 -26.27 39.98
N ARG A 426 27.68 -26.31 39.85
CA ARG A 426 28.57 -25.53 40.73
C ARG A 426 28.43 -24.02 40.49
N ILE A 427 28.20 -23.58 39.26
CA ILE A 427 27.87 -22.18 38.98
C ILE A 427 26.51 -21.81 39.59
N ARG A 428 25.48 -22.64 39.44
CA ARG A 428 24.16 -22.42 40.06
C ARG A 428 24.23 -22.27 41.58
N GLN A 429 25.09 -23.05 42.25
CA GLN A 429 25.35 -22.92 43.69
C GLN A 429 26.04 -21.59 44.05
N ILE A 430 27.01 -21.15 43.24
CA ILE A 430 27.69 -19.86 43.43
C ILE A 430 26.72 -18.70 43.20
N GLU A 431 25.95 -18.72 42.10
CA GLU A 431 24.88 -17.78 41.78
C GLU A 431 23.89 -17.67 42.96
N SER A 432 23.30 -18.79 43.40
CA SER A 432 22.32 -18.82 44.50
C SER A 432 22.90 -18.27 45.81
N LYS A 433 24.13 -18.65 46.17
CA LYS A 433 24.81 -18.14 47.38
C LYS A 433 25.11 -16.64 47.28
N THR A 434 25.47 -16.17 46.09
CA THR A 434 25.81 -14.76 45.83
C THR A 434 24.55 -13.88 45.85
N LEU A 435 23.45 -14.34 45.27
CA LEU A 435 22.17 -13.63 45.30
C LEU A 435 21.60 -13.53 46.71
N ASN A 436 21.76 -14.55 47.57
CA ASN A 436 21.37 -14.44 48.98
C ASN A 436 22.29 -13.46 49.74
N LYS A 437 23.61 -13.54 49.57
CA LYS A 437 24.55 -12.52 50.11
C LYS A 437 24.17 -11.09 49.72
N LEU A 438 23.75 -10.87 48.48
CA LEU A 438 23.33 -9.56 47.98
C LEU A 438 22.00 -9.08 48.58
N ARG A 439 21.07 -9.99 48.90
CA ARG A 439 19.80 -9.68 49.59
C ARG A 439 20.00 -9.30 51.05
N ASP A 440 20.92 -9.96 51.73
CA ASP A 440 21.20 -9.79 53.15
C ASP A 440 22.17 -8.60 53.45
N HIS A 441 22.61 -7.88 52.41
CA HIS A 441 23.59 -6.79 52.51
C HIS A 441 22.92 -5.44 52.75
N ALA A 442 23.48 -4.61 53.64
CA ALA A 442 22.90 -3.30 54.02
C ALA A 442 22.74 -2.29 52.85
N PHE A 443 23.38 -2.53 51.71
CA PHE A 443 23.26 -1.73 50.50
C PHE A 443 22.09 -2.18 49.59
N ALA A 444 21.44 -3.31 49.89
CA ALA A 444 20.22 -3.74 49.20
C ALA A 444 19.08 -2.72 49.37
N ASP A 445 19.01 -2.06 50.53
CA ASP A 445 18.06 -0.97 50.79
C ASP A 445 18.35 0.28 49.92
N GLN A 446 19.61 0.54 49.56
CA GLN A 446 19.96 1.64 48.64
C GLN A 446 19.53 1.32 47.20
N LEU A 447 19.67 0.05 46.77
CA LEU A 447 19.24 -0.40 45.45
C LEU A 447 17.70 -0.47 45.30
N ARG A 448 16.92 -0.43 46.39
CA ARG A 448 15.44 -0.34 46.31
C ARG A 448 14.95 0.98 45.74
N GLY A 449 15.73 2.06 45.83
CA GLY A 449 15.38 3.37 45.26
C GLY A 449 15.44 3.46 43.73
N TYR A 450 15.57 2.32 43.04
CA TYR A 450 15.60 2.18 41.58
C TYR A 450 14.64 1.07 41.11
N LEU A 451 13.60 0.77 41.89
CA LEU A 451 12.54 -0.20 41.56
C LEU A 451 11.24 0.47 41.08
N ASP A 452 11.13 1.78 41.32
CA ASP A 452 10.14 2.70 40.76
C ASP A 452 10.84 3.58 39.69
#